data_AF-A0A6J4ML56-F1
#
_entry.id   AF-A0A6J4ML56-F1
#
_cell.length_a   1.000
_cell.length_b   1.000
_cell.length_c   1.000
_cell.angle_alpha   90.00
_cell.angle_beta   90.00
_cell.angle_gamma   90.00
#
_symmetry.space_group_name_H-M   'P 1'
#
loop_
_entity.id
_entity.type
_entity.pdbx_description
1 polymer ?
#
loop_
_entity_poly.entity_id
_entity_poly.type
_entity_poly.pdbx_seq_one_letter_code
_entity_poly.pdbx_strand_id
1 'polypeptide(L)' 'RAIAPIVYAIPVQLLAYHTAVFMGKDVDQPRNLAKSVTVE' A
#
# COMPACT_ATOMS: atom_id res chain seq x y z
N ARG A 1 9.14 13.96 -19.83
CA ARG A 1 8.45 12.66 -19.59
C ARG A 1 8.85 12.13 -18.22
N ALA A 2 8.16 12.54 -17.15
CA ALA A 2 8.51 12.14 -15.77
C ALA A 2 7.30 11.68 -14.93
N ILE A 3 6.07 11.84 -15.45
CA ILE A 3 4.83 11.55 -14.70
C ILE A 3 4.34 10.10 -14.85
N ALA A 4 4.84 9.36 -15.84
CA ALA A 4 4.37 8.00 -16.12
C ALA A 4 4.45 7.05 -14.91
N PRO A 5 5.54 7.04 -14.09
CA PRO A 5 5.59 6.18 -12.91
C PRO A 5 4.51 6.48 -11.88
N ILE A 6 4.13 7.75 -11.72
CA ILE A 6 3.09 8.19 -10.77
C ILE A 6 1.71 7.68 -11.24
N VAL A 7 1.39 7.87 -12.52
CA VAL A 7 0.11 7.44 -13.09
C VAL A 7 -0.01 5.92 -13.04
N TYR A 8 1.05 5.18 -13.35
CA TYR A 8 1.03 3.71 -13.29
C TYR A 8 1.08 3.14 -11.86
N ALA A 9 1.45 3.94 -10.84
CA ALA A 9 1.37 3.49 -9.44
C ALA A 9 -0.08 3.38 -8.94
N ILE A 10 -0.99 4.23 -9.42
CA ILE A 10 -2.40 4.26 -9.00
C ILE A 10 -3.11 2.89 -9.18
N PRO A 11 -3.11 2.27 -10.38
CA PRO A 11 -3.78 0.98 -10.56
C PRO A 11 -3.16 -0.13 -9.71
N VAL A 12 -1.84 -0.11 -9.48
CA VAL A 12 -1.15 -1.08 -8.62
C VAL A 12 -1.55 -0.91 -7.15
N GLN A 13 -1.66 0.33 -6.67
CA GLN A 13 -2.14 0.65 -5.32
C GLN A 13 -3.59 0.17 -5.11
N LEU A 14 -4.47 0.40 -6.09
CA LEU A 14 -5.87 -0.06 -6.04
C LEU A 14 -5.97 -1.59 -6.05
N LEU A 15 -5.17 -2.27 -6.87
CA LEU A 15 -5.10 -3.73 -6.89
C LEU A 15 -4.70 -4.29 -5.50
N ALA A 16 -3.67 -3.69 -4.87
CA ALA A 16 -3.23 -4.09 -3.54
C ALA A 16 -4.34 -3.88 -2.49
N TYR A 17 -5.00 -2.73 -2.51
CA TYR A 17 -6.12 -2.41 -1.61
C TYR A 17 -7.26 -3.43 -1.75
N HIS A 18 -7.77 -3.64 -2.97
CA HIS A 18 -8.88 -4.56 -3.19
C HIS A 18 -8.52 -6.02 -2.87
N THR A 19 -7.28 -6.43 -3.14
CA THR A 19 -6.80 -7.76 -2.75
C THR A 19 -6.78 -7.93 -1.23
N ALA A 20 -6.25 -6.95 -0.49
CA ALA A 20 -6.20 -7.00 0.96
C ALA A 20 -7.60 -6.98 1.60
N VAL A 21 -8.52 -6.16 1.08
CA VAL A 21 -9.93 -6.13 1.50
C VAL A 21 -10.62 -7.47 1.23
N PHE A 22 -10.42 -8.05 0.04
CA PHE A 22 -10.97 -9.36 -0.30
C PHE A 22 -10.46 -10.47 0.64
N MET A 23 -9.18 -10.39 1.04
CA MET A 23 -8.56 -11.31 1.98
C MET A 23 -8.90 -11.03 3.46
N GLY A 24 -9.74 -10.02 3.76
CA GLY A 24 -10.09 -9.62 5.11
C GLY A 24 -8.88 -9.13 5.93
N LYS A 25 -7.90 -8.50 5.27
CA LYS A 25 -6.71 -7.94 5.94
C LYS A 25 -6.95 -6.48 6.30
N ASP A 26 -6.37 -6.08 7.43
CA ASP A 26 -6.31 -4.68 7.83
C ASP A 26 -5.29 -3.94 6.93
N VAL A 27 -5.81 -3.04 6.11
CA VAL A 27 -5.01 -2.23 5.17
C VAL A 27 -4.34 -1.04 5.85
N ASP A 28 -4.93 -0.55 6.95
CA ASP A 28 -4.45 0.64 7.67
C ASP A 28 -3.38 0.25 8.70
N GLN A 29 -3.50 -0.95 9.26
CA GLN A 29 -2.53 -1.51 10.20
C GLN A 29 -2.01 -2.89 9.76
N PRO A 30 -1.13 -2.93 8.74
CA PRO A 30 -0.58 -4.19 8.26
C PRO A 30 0.27 -4.87 9.32
N ARG A 31 0.24 -6.20 9.35
CA ARG A 31 0.99 -7.01 10.31
C ARG A 31 2.48 -6.67 10.29
N ASN A 32 3.11 -6.63 11.46
CA ASN A 32 4.55 -6.40 11.66
C ASN A 32 5.07 -5.04 11.16
N LEU A 33 4.18 -4.08 10.89
CA LEU A 33 4.53 -2.76 10.40
C LEU A 33 4.02 -1.70 11.38
N ALA A 34 4.78 -0.62 11.48
CA ALA A 34 4.39 0.62 12.12
C ALA A 34 4.45 1.75 11.09
N LYS A 35 3.71 2.83 11.32
CA LYS A 35 3.71 3.99 10.42
C LYS A 35 5.07 4.67 10.33
N SER A 36 5.84 4.62 11.43
CA SER A 36 7.20 5.12 11.55
C SER A 36 7.94 4.23 12.53
N VAL A 37 9.21 3.96 12.26
CA VAL A 37 10.11 3.23 13.17
C VAL A 37 11.05 4.25 13.78
N THR A 38 10.97 4.42 15.09
CA THR A 38 11.75 5.43 15.84
C THR A 38 12.79 4.81 16.77
N VAL A 39 13.21 3.57 16.49
CA VAL A 39 14.27 2.88 17.21
C VAL A 39 15.50 2.76 16.30
N GLU A 40 16.69 2.78 16.90
CA GLU A 40 17.99 2.67 16.21
C GLU A 40 18.31 1.23 15.77
#